data_AF-A0A1Y2V496-F1
#
_entry.id   AF-A0A1Y2V496-F1
#
_cell.length_a   1.000
_cell.length_b   1.000
_cell.length_c   1.000
_cell.angle_alpha   90.00
_cell.angle_beta   90.00
_cell.angle_gamma   90.00
#
_symmetry.space_group_name_H-M   'P 1'
#
loop_
_entity.id
_entity.type
_entity.pdbx_description
1 polymer ?
#
loop_
_entity_poly.entity_id
_entity_poly.type
_entity_poly.pdbx_seq_one_letter_code
_entity_poly.pdbx_strand_id
1 'polypeptide(L)'
;LPSDQEVSSMLGNVDFIKRSLENLRELIQHSLANEKAREGRGKGPYEGDDDISMYGDGMKQQYGLSEVKKRRGRAAPPGRCHSCNRIDTPEWRRGPDGARTLCNACGLHYAKLERKRQMEQRSIR
;
A
#
# COMPACT_ATOMS: atom_id res chain seq x y z
N LEU A 1 49.10 7.16 -20.78
CA LEU A 1 48.40 8.19 -19.97
C LEU A 1 47.04 8.40 -20.61
N PRO A 2 45.95 8.51 -19.83
CA PRO A 2 44.62 8.75 -20.40
C PRO A 2 44.63 10.06 -21.18
N SER A 3 43.90 10.10 -22.29
CA SER A 3 43.75 11.30 -23.09
C SER A 3 42.89 12.33 -22.37
N ASP A 4 43.07 13.60 -22.71
CA ASP A 4 42.30 14.71 -22.16
C ASP A 4 40.78 14.53 -22.38
N GLN A 5 40.39 13.93 -23.51
CA GLN A 5 39.00 13.60 -23.82
C GLN A 5 38.44 12.52 -22.88
N GLU A 6 39.22 11.48 -22.56
CA GLU A 6 38.81 10.43 -21.63
C GLU A 6 38.63 10.99 -20.22
N VAL A 7 39.55 11.85 -19.76
CA VAL A 7 39.45 12.50 -18.45
C VAL A 7 38.22 13.41 -18.39
N SER A 8 37.96 14.20 -19.44
CA SER A 8 36.78 15.07 -19.53
C SER A 8 35.47 14.27 -19.50
N SER A 9 35.43 13.13 -20.20
CA SER A 9 34.29 12.22 -20.16
C SER A 9 34.06 11.63 -18.77
N MET A 10 35.13 11.21 -18.09
CA MET A 10 35.04 10.69 -16.72
C MET A 10 34.50 11.75 -15.74
N LEU A 11 34.97 12.99 -15.83
CA LEU A 11 34.46 14.09 -15.00
C LEU A 11 32.97 14.37 -15.28
N GLY A 12 32.55 14.39 -16.55
CA GLY A 12 31.14 14.54 -16.91
C GLY A 12 30.26 13.41 -16.37
N ASN A 13 30.76 12.18 -16.37
CA ASN A 13 30.06 11.03 -15.78
C ASN A 13 29.93 11.17 -14.26
N VAL A 14 30.97 11.64 -13.57
CA VAL A 14 30.93 11.91 -12.12
C VAL A 14 29.90 12.98 -11.80
N ASP A 15 29.85 14.07 -12.56
CA ASP A 15 28.85 15.14 -12.37
C ASP A 15 27.43 14.64 -12.62
N PHE A 16 27.23 13.81 -13.66
CA PHE A 16 25.92 13.20 -13.94
C PHE A 16 25.45 12.31 -12.79
N ILE A 17 26.34 11.44 -12.28
CA ILE A 17 26.04 10.55 -11.17
C ILE A 17 25.73 11.37 -9.90
N LYS A 18 26.54 12.39 -9.61
CA LYS A 18 26.32 13.28 -8.45
C LYS A 18 24.94 13.92 -8.52
N ARG A 19 24.58 14.54 -9.65
CA ARG A 19 23.27 15.19 -9.84
C ARG A 19 22.12 14.18 -9.73
N SER A 20 22.29 12.97 -10.26
CA SER A 20 21.30 11.90 -10.15
C SER A 20 21.05 11.48 -8.71
N LEU A 21 22.11 11.36 -7.90
CA LEU A 21 22.02 11.04 -6.48
C LEU A 21 21.41 12.19 -5.66
N GLU A 22 21.74 13.44 -6.00
CA GLU A 22 21.13 14.63 -5.39
C GLU A 22 19.62 14.67 -5.64
N ASN A 23 19.17 14.39 -6.87
CA ASN A 23 17.75 14.29 -7.20
C ASN A 23 17.05 13.18 -6.39
N LEU A 24 17.68 12.01 -6.25
CA LEU A 24 17.13 10.92 -5.41
C LEU A 24 17.03 11.33 -3.94
N ARG A 25 18.05 12.03 -3.41
CA ARG A 25 18.02 12.56 -2.05
C ARG A 25 16.86 13.52 -1.85
N GLU A 26 16.64 14.45 -2.78
CA GLU A 26 15.52 15.40 -2.71
C GLU A 26 14.16 14.69 -2.76
N LEU A 27 14.00 13.68 -3.62
CA LEU A 27 12.78 12.87 -3.67
C LEU A 27 12.49 12.16 -2.35
N ILE A 28 13.52 11.58 -1.72
CA ILE A 28 13.39 10.94 -0.40
C ILE A 28 13.00 11.97 0.65
N GLN A 29 13.67 13.12 0.70
CA GLN A 29 13.36 14.20 1.64
C GLN A 29 11.91 14.70 1.48
N HIS A 30 11.45 14.88 0.25
CA HIS A 30 10.07 15.28 -0.03
C HIS A 30 9.07 14.21 0.40
N SER A 31 9.37 12.92 0.19
CA SER A 31 8.51 11.82 0.64
C SER A 31 8.37 11.77 2.16
N LEU A 32 9.47 11.92 2.90
CA LEU A 32 9.48 11.96 4.36
C LEU A 32 8.76 13.19 4.91
N ALA A 33 8.91 14.36 4.26
CA ALA A 33 8.19 15.57 4.64
C ALA A 33 6.67 15.39 4.46
N ASN A 34 6.24 14.75 3.38
CA ASN A 34 4.84 14.44 3.12
C ASN A 34 4.27 13.39 4.11
N GLU A 35 5.08 12.40 4.52
CA GLU A 35 4.72 11.47 5.59
C GLU A 35 4.57 12.17 6.94
N LYS A 36 5.52 13.02 7.32
CA LYS A 36 5.45 13.82 8.55
C LYS A 36 4.25 14.76 8.57
N ALA A 37 3.87 15.33 7.43
CA ALA A 37 2.67 16.16 7.30
C ALA A 37 1.37 15.36 7.48
N ARG A 38 1.35 14.07 7.10
CA ARG A 38 0.22 13.17 7.36
C ARG A 38 0.14 12.77 8.83
N GLU A 39 1.27 12.46 9.45
CA GLU A 39 1.33 12.12 10.88
C GLU A 39 0.97 13.30 11.78
N GLY A 40 1.32 14.54 11.38
CA GLY A 40 0.96 15.77 12.07
C GLY A 40 -0.53 16.14 12.07
N ARG A 41 -1.35 15.54 11.19
CA ARG A 41 -2.82 15.69 11.21
C ARG A 41 -3.52 14.64 12.08
N GLY A 42 -2.77 13.71 12.67
CA GLY A 42 -3.29 12.52 13.35
C GLY A 42 -3.41 12.62 14.88
N LYS A 43 -3.33 13.80 15.50
CA LYS A 43 -3.61 14.01 16.94
C LYS A 43 -4.13 15.43 17.19
N GLY A 44 -5.44 15.64 17.02
CA GLY A 44 -6.13 16.77 17.63
C GLY A 44 -6.51 16.44 19.08
N PRO A 45 -6.34 17.37 20.05
CA PRO A 45 -6.81 17.17 21.41
C PRO A 45 -8.29 17.55 21.46
N TYR A 46 -9.17 16.56 21.45
CA TYR A 46 -10.59 16.77 21.74
C TYR A 46 -10.83 16.27 23.16
N GLU A 47 -10.75 17.21 24.10
CA GLU A 47 -11.48 17.18 25.36
C GLU A 47 -12.91 17.66 25.08
N GLY A 48 -13.91 17.07 25.75
CA GLY A 48 -15.25 17.65 25.88
C GLY A 48 -16.38 16.83 25.27
N ASP A 49 -16.89 15.88 26.07
CA ASP A 49 -18.33 15.68 26.34
C ASP A 49 -19.30 16.46 25.43
N ASP A 50 -20.09 15.77 24.60
CA ASP A 50 -21.48 16.15 24.33
C ASP A 50 -22.21 15.04 23.53
N ASP A 51 -23.37 14.71 24.07
CA ASP A 51 -24.29 13.63 23.76
C ASP A 51 -24.85 13.67 22.32
N ILE A 52 -24.69 12.57 21.58
CA ILE A 52 -25.26 12.38 20.24
C ILE A 52 -26.72 11.88 20.36
N SER A 53 -27.68 12.78 20.53
CA SER A 53 -29.12 12.41 20.50
C SER A 53 -29.73 12.71 19.13
N MET A 54 -29.61 11.74 18.21
CA MET A 54 -30.29 11.73 16.92
C MET A 54 -31.28 10.55 16.91
N TYR A 55 -32.58 10.85 16.73
CA TYR A 55 -33.75 9.95 16.58
C TYR A 55 -34.61 9.67 17.83
N GLY A 56 -35.70 10.45 17.95
CA GLY A 56 -37.05 9.98 17.57
C GLY A 56 -37.61 8.73 18.26
N ASP A 57 -38.56 8.98 19.17
CA ASP A 57 -39.53 8.07 19.78
C ASP A 57 -40.24 7.14 18.76
N GLY A 58 -40.49 5.88 19.13
CA GLY A 58 -41.42 5.01 18.38
C GLY A 58 -41.13 3.51 18.36
N MET A 59 -41.63 2.81 19.39
CA MET A 59 -42.22 1.46 19.38
C MET A 59 -41.53 0.25 18.67
N LYS A 60 -41.26 -0.77 19.51
CA LYS A 60 -41.04 -2.22 19.28
C LYS A 60 -41.62 -2.83 17.98
N GLN A 61 -40.91 -3.79 17.36
CA GLN A 61 -41.31 -5.23 17.31
C GLN A 61 -40.32 -6.13 16.51
N GLN A 62 -39.74 -7.11 17.23
CA GLN A 62 -39.57 -8.55 16.90
C GLN A 62 -38.73 -9.05 15.69
N TYR A 63 -38.04 -10.15 16.01
CA TYR A 63 -37.44 -11.25 15.22
C TYR A 63 -36.24 -10.98 14.30
N GLY A 64 -35.22 -11.83 14.47
CA GLY A 64 -34.17 -12.04 13.47
C GLY A 64 -32.82 -12.36 14.09
N LEU A 65 -32.67 -13.58 14.63
CA LEU A 65 -31.39 -14.22 14.87
C LEU A 65 -30.65 -14.35 13.52
N SER A 66 -30.05 -13.26 13.05
CA SER A 66 -29.24 -13.24 11.83
C SER A 66 -27.79 -13.35 12.26
N GLU A 67 -27.27 -14.54 12.02
CA GLU A 67 -25.89 -14.97 12.12
C GLU A 67 -24.90 -13.83 12.41
N VAL A 68 -24.24 -13.91 13.56
CA VAL A 68 -22.88 -13.38 13.69
C VAL A 68 -22.10 -14.05 12.57
N LYS A 69 -22.02 -13.36 11.43
CA LYS A 69 -21.16 -13.71 10.31
C LYS A 69 -19.77 -13.61 10.92
N LYS A 70 -19.31 -14.74 11.47
CA LYS A 70 -18.01 -14.94 12.09
C LYS A 70 -17.06 -14.17 11.20
N ARG A 71 -16.50 -13.07 11.72
CA ARG A 71 -15.40 -12.37 11.06
C ARG A 71 -14.38 -13.47 10.87
N ARG A 72 -14.35 -14.08 9.68
CA ARG A 72 -13.58 -15.28 9.39
C ARG A 72 -12.20 -14.95 9.92
N GLY A 73 -11.81 -15.65 11.00
CA GLY A 73 -10.62 -15.32 11.76
C GLY A 73 -9.53 -15.04 10.77
N ARG A 74 -8.91 -13.85 10.86
CA ARG A 74 -7.93 -13.42 9.87
C ARG A 74 -6.91 -14.54 9.78
N ALA A 75 -6.96 -15.33 8.71
CA ALA A 75 -6.08 -16.46 8.55
C ALA A 75 -4.66 -15.94 8.73
N ALA A 76 -3.88 -16.63 9.57
CA ALA A 76 -2.49 -16.31 9.76
C ALA A 76 -1.84 -16.26 8.36
N PRO A 77 -1.05 -15.20 8.06
CA PRO A 77 -0.33 -15.16 6.80
C PRO A 77 0.50 -16.44 6.63
N PRO A 78 0.67 -16.96 5.41
CA PRO A 78 1.33 -18.25 5.14
C PRO A 78 2.84 -18.27 5.46
N GLY A 79 3.36 -17.29 6.20
CA GLY A 79 4.78 -17.15 6.55
C GLY A 79 5.70 -16.90 5.35
N ARG A 80 5.24 -17.09 4.12
CA ARG A 80 6.01 -16.94 2.89
C ARG A 80 5.10 -16.61 1.70
N CYS A 81 5.56 -15.73 0.83
CA CYS A 81 4.90 -15.42 -0.44
C CYS A 81 4.90 -16.64 -1.36
N HIS A 82 3.74 -17.02 -1.89
CA HIS A 82 3.62 -18.18 -2.79
C HIS A 82 4.30 -17.97 -4.16
N SER A 83 4.50 -16.73 -4.59
CA SER A 83 5.07 -16.41 -5.91
C SER A 83 6.58 -16.23 -5.89
N CYS A 84 7.13 -15.56 -4.88
CA CYS A 84 8.57 -15.22 -4.83
C CYS A 84 9.26 -15.74 -3.58
N ASN A 85 8.55 -16.51 -2.75
CA ASN A 85 9.08 -17.15 -1.57
C ASN A 85 9.65 -16.17 -0.52
N ARG A 86 9.37 -14.87 -0.58
CA ARG A 86 9.81 -13.93 0.45
C ARG A 86 9.02 -14.11 1.76
N ILE A 87 9.73 -14.13 2.90
CA ILE A 87 9.14 -14.27 4.24
C ILE A 87 8.78 -12.89 4.83
N ASP A 88 9.62 -11.88 4.59
CA ASP A 88 9.40 -10.53 5.12
C ASP A 88 8.71 -9.62 4.09
N THR A 89 7.62 -8.98 4.48
CA THR A 89 6.89 -8.02 3.65
C THR A 89 6.09 -7.06 4.52
N PRO A 90 6.01 -5.77 4.17
CA PRO A 90 5.25 -4.79 4.95
C PRO A 90 3.73 -5.03 4.91
N GLU A 91 3.22 -5.73 3.88
CA GLU A 91 1.79 -5.99 3.72
C GLU A 91 1.58 -7.32 2.96
N TRP A 92 0.74 -8.20 3.52
CA TRP A 92 0.32 -9.43 2.87
C TRP A 92 -0.95 -9.21 2.05
N ARG A 93 -0.88 -9.47 0.75
CA ARG A 93 -1.96 -9.28 -0.22
C ARG A 93 -2.60 -10.60 -0.64
N ARG A 94 -3.82 -10.51 -1.19
CA ARG A 94 -4.57 -11.66 -1.75
C ARG A 94 -3.92 -12.12 -3.06
N GLY A 95 -3.79 -13.43 -3.24
CA GLY A 95 -3.34 -14.06 -4.47
C GLY A 95 -4.33 -15.08 -5.01
N PRO A 96 -3.93 -15.92 -5.98
CA PRO A 96 -4.78 -16.95 -6.56
C PRO A 96 -5.22 -17.99 -5.53
N ASP A 97 -4.34 -18.35 -4.59
CA ASP A 97 -4.60 -19.37 -3.56
C ASP A 97 -5.42 -18.84 -2.36
N GLY A 98 -5.86 -17.58 -2.41
CA GLY A 98 -6.72 -16.98 -1.39
C GLY A 98 -6.13 -15.76 -0.68
N ALA A 99 -6.66 -15.47 0.50
CA ALA A 99 -6.32 -14.25 1.24
C ALA A 99 -4.89 -14.32 1.79
N ARG A 100 -4.16 -13.21 1.70
CA ARG A 100 -2.82 -13.02 2.29
C ARG A 100 -1.73 -13.98 1.79
N THR A 101 -1.84 -14.52 0.59
CA THR A 101 -0.87 -15.50 0.05
C THR A 101 0.34 -14.91 -0.66
N LEU A 102 0.31 -13.60 -0.96
CA LEU A 102 1.36 -12.91 -1.69
C LEU A 102 1.95 -11.75 -0.88
N CYS A 103 3.24 -11.47 -1.09
CA CYS A 103 3.86 -10.25 -0.60
C CYS A 103 3.31 -9.01 -1.31
N ASN A 104 3.65 -7.82 -0.81
CA ASN A 104 3.17 -6.55 -1.38
C ASN A 104 3.43 -6.43 -2.89
N ALA A 105 4.65 -6.72 -3.35
CA ALA A 105 5.01 -6.61 -4.76
C ALA A 105 4.25 -7.61 -5.66
N CYS A 106 4.28 -8.90 -5.30
CA CYS A 106 3.60 -9.94 -6.06
C CYS A 106 2.07 -9.75 -6.08
N GLY A 107 1.48 -9.33 -4.96
CA GLY A 107 0.05 -9.08 -4.87
C GLY A 107 -0.41 -7.88 -5.69
N LEU A 108 0.39 -6.82 -5.79
CA LEU A 108 0.09 -5.69 -6.68
C LEU A 108 0.15 -6.11 -8.15
N HIS A 109 1.15 -6.89 -8.53
CA HIS A 109 1.27 -7.41 -9.89
C HIS A 109 0.06 -8.30 -10.26
N TYR A 110 -0.30 -9.24 -9.37
CA TYR A 110 -1.47 -10.11 -9.55
C TYR A 110 -2.77 -9.30 -9.70
N ALA A 111 -3.00 -8.31 -8.83
CA ALA A 111 -4.18 -7.45 -8.91
C ALA A 111 -4.25 -6.66 -10.24
N LYS A 112 -3.11 -6.26 -10.80
CA LYS A 112 -3.05 -5.61 -12.11
C LYS A 112 -3.42 -6.57 -13.23
N LEU A 113 -2.85 -7.78 -13.23
CA LEU A 113 -3.20 -8.82 -14.21
C LEU A 113 -4.69 -9.19 -14.14
N GLU A 114 -5.20 -9.37 -12.93
CA GLU A 114 -6.60 -9.76 -12.72
C GLU A 114 -7.57 -8.67 -13.20
N ARG A 115 -7.26 -7.39 -12.97
CA ARG A 115 -8.03 -6.28 -13.55
C ARG A 115 -7.99 -6.27 -15.07
N LYS A 116 -6.83 -6.50 -15.68
CA LYS A 116 -6.69 -6.57 -17.14
C LYS A 116 -7.55 -7.71 -17.71
N ARG A 117 -7.48 -8.89 -17.11
CA ARG A 117 -8.29 -10.07 -17.47
C ARG A 117 -9.79 -9.79 -17.39
N GLN A 118 -10.24 -9.09 -16.34
CA GLN A 118 -11.64 -8.71 -16.19
C GLN A 118 -12.10 -7.69 -17.24
N MET A 119 -11.25 -6.74 -17.64
CA MET A 119 -11.59 -5.79 -18.70
C MET A 119 -11.72 -6.49 -20.06
N GLU A 120 -10.77 -7.38 -20.39
CA GLU A 120 -10.82 -8.18 -21.63
C GLU A 120 -12.05 -9.09 -21.67
N GLN A 121 -12.41 -9.72 -20.56
CA GLN A 121 -13.64 -10.52 -20.48
C GLN A 121 -14.93 -9.71 -20.65
N ARG A 122 -14.91 -8.43 -20.26
CA ARG A 122 -16.05 -7.52 -20.44
C ARG A 122 -16.14 -6.95 -21.84
N SER A 123 -15.04 -6.87 -22.59
CA SER A 123 -15.07 -6.41 -23.99
C SER A 123 -15.46 -7.50 -24.98
N ILE A 124 -15.39 -8.76 -24.57
CA ILE A 124 -15.75 -9.93 -25.39
C ILE A 124 -17.25 -10.29 -25.24
N ARG A 125 -17.90 -9.79 -24.18
CA ARG A 125 -19.35 -9.94 -23.95
C ARG A 125 -20.09 -8.72 -24.48
#